data_AF-A0A7J3A2J9-F1
#
_entry.id   AF-A0A7J3A2J9-F1
#
_cell.length_a   1.000
_cell.length_b   1.000
_cell.length_c   1.000
_cell.angle_alpha   90.00
_cell.angle_beta   90.00
_cell.angle_gamma   90.00
#
_symmetry.space_group_name_H-M   'P 1'
#
loop_
_entity.id
_entity.type
_entity.pdbx_description
1 polymer ?
#
loop_
_entity_poly.entity_id
_entity_poly.type
_entity_poly.pdbx_seq_one_letter_code
_entity_poly.pdbx_strand_id
1 'polypeptide(L)'
;MGASKPLYSHFPTLSLTLLIILLTTLFLIPATTCETEEEAITLLREVYSKLVEAEKAGADISNASQQLNKALTLIKSLEEGQMSREEILQQAISIIKEVDSMIPTLIEEGRKATFFRNFYTGLTIASIISLIVLAYLFTPRIFWNLWIRARKNWIVKVSNVSGGKLNDRRRG
;
A
#
# COMPACT_ATOMS: atom_id res chain seq x y z
N MET A 1 80.67 8.86 -50.79
CA MET A 1 79.89 9.53 -49.73
C MET A 1 78.71 8.64 -49.37
N GLY A 2 78.81 7.89 -48.28
CA GLY A 2 77.75 6.97 -47.85
C GLY A 2 77.94 6.65 -46.38
N ALA A 3 77.53 7.58 -45.51
CA ALA A 3 77.62 7.38 -44.07
C ALA A 3 76.44 6.51 -43.63
N SER A 4 76.73 5.26 -43.27
CA SER A 4 75.82 4.35 -42.58
C SER A 4 75.45 4.95 -41.22
N LYS A 5 74.20 5.40 -41.07
CA LYS A 5 73.69 5.89 -39.79
C LYS A 5 73.64 4.75 -38.77
N PRO A 6 74.12 4.95 -37.53
CA PRO A 6 74.24 3.88 -36.55
C PRO A 6 72.85 3.40 -36.10
N LEU A 7 72.66 2.08 -36.10
CA LEU A 7 71.42 1.36 -35.79
C LEU A 7 70.85 1.59 -34.36
N TYR A 8 71.50 2.43 -33.54
CA TYR A 8 71.20 2.65 -32.12
C TYR A 8 70.16 3.74 -31.85
N SER A 9 69.83 4.60 -32.82
CA SER A 9 68.85 5.69 -32.63
C SER A 9 67.39 5.23 -32.60
N HIS A 10 67.10 3.98 -32.99
CA HIS A 10 65.73 3.46 -33.07
C HIS A 10 65.23 2.83 -31.76
N PHE A 11 66.12 2.38 -30.87
CA PHE A 11 65.74 1.81 -29.58
C PHE A 11 64.93 2.76 -28.68
N PRO A 12 65.33 4.03 -28.46
CA PRO A 12 64.55 4.94 -27.61
C PRO A 12 63.21 5.33 -28.25
N THR A 13 63.15 5.44 -29.58
CA THR A 13 61.90 5.75 -30.30
C THR A 13 60.92 4.59 -30.23
N LEU A 14 61.39 3.34 -30.31
CA LEU A 14 60.54 2.15 -30.18
C LEU A 14 59.99 2.00 -28.76
N SER A 15 60.82 2.28 -27.74
CA SER A 15 60.39 2.31 -26.34
C SER A 15 59.33 3.39 -26.07
N LEU A 16 59.48 4.58 -26.66
CA LEU A 16 58.50 5.66 -26.53
C LEU A 16 57.18 5.31 -27.23
N THR A 17 57.23 4.74 -28.44
CA THR A 17 55.99 4.30 -29.13
C THR A 17 55.27 3.22 -28.35
N LEU A 18 56.00 2.27 -27.74
CA LEU A 18 55.40 1.19 -26.96
C LEU A 18 54.78 1.71 -25.66
N LEU A 19 55.39 2.70 -25.01
CA LEU A 19 54.84 3.37 -23.84
C LEU A 19 53.60 4.20 -24.17
N ILE A 20 53.58 4.88 -25.32
CA ILE A 20 52.40 5.63 -25.79
C ILE A 20 51.26 4.65 -26.10
N ILE A 21 51.52 3.53 -26.75
CA ILE A 21 50.52 2.49 -27.03
C ILE A 21 49.99 1.86 -25.74
N LEU A 22 50.86 1.63 -24.74
CA LEU A 22 50.44 1.14 -23.42
C LEU A 22 49.55 2.17 -22.69
N LEU A 23 49.88 3.46 -22.80
CA LEU A 23 49.12 4.53 -22.18
C LEU A 23 47.76 4.73 -22.87
N THR A 24 47.70 4.63 -24.20
CA THR A 24 46.44 4.74 -24.96
C THR A 24 45.55 3.52 -24.76
N THR A 25 46.11 2.31 -24.64
CA THR A 25 45.33 1.09 -24.30
C THR A 25 44.80 1.12 -22.87
N LEU A 26 45.54 1.71 -21.92
CA LEU A 26 45.05 1.93 -20.54
C LEU A 26 43.90 2.95 -20.50
N PHE A 27 43.93 3.97 -21.37
CA PHE A 27 42.88 4.98 -21.49
C PHE A 27 41.64 4.50 -22.28
N LEU A 28 41.78 3.39 -23.02
CA LEU A 28 40.69 2.74 -23.76
C LEU A 28 39.96 1.66 -22.94
N ILE A 29 40.34 1.45 -21.68
CA ILE A 29 39.50 0.68 -20.75
C ILE A 29 38.24 1.51 -20.54
N PRO A 30 37.06 1.04 -20.97
CA PRO A 30 35.86 1.84 -20.90
C PRO A 30 35.50 2.08 -19.43
N ALA A 31 35.54 3.33 -19.00
CA ALA A 31 34.96 3.81 -17.74
C ALA A 31 33.42 3.83 -17.80
N THR A 32 32.79 2.91 -18.55
CA THR A 32 31.37 3.02 -18.95
C THR A 32 30.41 2.28 -18.03
N THR A 33 30.89 1.66 -16.95
CA THR A 33 30.05 0.84 -16.07
C THR A 33 29.50 1.60 -14.85
N CYS A 34 30.01 2.79 -14.52
CA CYS A 34 29.50 3.57 -13.40
C CYS A 34 28.25 4.40 -13.73
N GLU A 35 28.13 4.97 -14.94
CA GLU A 35 27.02 5.89 -15.25
C GLU A 35 25.64 5.21 -15.18
N THR A 36 25.51 3.97 -15.66
CA THR A 36 24.23 3.26 -15.73
C THR A 36 23.75 2.73 -14.37
N GLU A 37 24.66 2.41 -13.47
CA GLU A 37 24.33 1.96 -12.12
C GLU A 37 23.89 3.11 -11.21
N GLU A 38 24.59 4.25 -11.27
CA GLU A 38 24.18 5.45 -10.55
C GLU A 38 22.80 5.96 -11.04
N GLU A 39 22.55 5.89 -12.35
CA GLU A 39 21.24 6.19 -12.93
C GLU A 39 20.15 5.24 -12.38
N ALA A 40 20.43 3.93 -12.32
CA ALA A 40 19.47 2.97 -11.77
C ALA A 40 19.16 3.24 -10.28
N ILE A 41 20.16 3.59 -9.47
CA ILE A 41 20.00 3.90 -8.04
C ILE A 41 19.20 5.20 -7.84
N THR A 42 19.47 6.22 -8.65
CA THR A 42 18.75 7.50 -8.58
C THR A 42 17.28 7.33 -8.98
N LEU A 43 17.01 6.62 -10.07
CA LEU A 43 15.65 6.26 -10.49
C LEU A 43 14.93 5.42 -9.42
N LEU A 44 15.60 4.41 -8.86
CA LEU A 44 15.03 3.58 -7.79
C LEU A 44 14.60 4.43 -6.60
N ARG A 45 15.44 5.37 -6.16
CA ARG A 45 15.14 6.30 -5.06
C ARG A 45 13.95 7.19 -5.37
N GLU A 46 13.87 7.72 -6.58
CA GLU A 46 12.75 8.56 -7.02
C GLU A 46 11.44 7.77 -6.95
N VAL A 47 11.39 6.57 -7.53
CA VAL A 47 10.19 5.73 -7.55
C VAL A 47 9.80 5.28 -6.14
N TYR A 48 10.76 4.95 -5.26
CA TYR A 48 10.49 4.70 -3.84
C TYR A 48 9.82 5.91 -3.17
N SER A 49 10.29 7.12 -3.45
CA SER A 49 9.71 8.35 -2.86
C SER A 49 8.26 8.56 -3.28
N LYS A 50 7.96 8.37 -4.57
CA LYS A 50 6.58 8.42 -5.11
C LYS A 50 5.70 7.33 -4.53
N LEU A 51 6.23 6.12 -4.32
CA LEU A 51 5.49 5.02 -3.74
C LEU A 51 5.09 5.29 -2.28
N VAL A 52 5.96 5.94 -1.51
CA VAL A 52 5.65 6.41 -0.15
C VAL A 52 4.55 7.47 -0.16
N GLU A 53 4.53 8.36 -1.14
CA GLU A 53 3.43 9.32 -1.32
C GLU A 53 2.11 8.62 -1.65
N ALA A 54 2.14 7.56 -2.47
CA ALA A 54 0.97 6.75 -2.78
C ALA A 54 0.41 6.03 -1.54
N GLU A 55 1.29 5.46 -0.70
CA GLU A 55 0.89 4.85 0.58
C GLU A 55 0.22 5.88 1.50
N LYS A 56 0.76 7.10 1.60
CA LYS A 56 0.14 8.20 2.37
C LYS A 56 -1.25 8.57 1.85
N ALA A 57 -1.49 8.42 0.54
CA ALA A 57 -2.80 8.61 -0.07
C ALA A 57 -3.77 7.42 0.19
N GLY A 58 -3.29 6.36 0.87
CA GLY A 58 -4.07 5.18 1.23
C GLY A 58 -4.05 4.07 0.16
N ALA A 59 -3.09 4.11 -0.77
CA ALA A 59 -2.89 3.05 -1.76
C ALA A 59 -2.29 1.79 -1.13
N ASP A 60 -2.69 0.62 -1.64
CA ASP A 60 -2.01 -0.64 -1.31
C ASP A 60 -0.75 -0.77 -2.18
N ILE A 61 0.41 -0.64 -1.54
CA ILE A 61 1.71 -0.67 -2.20
C ILE A 61 2.40 -2.05 -2.14
N SER A 62 1.73 -3.08 -1.64
CA SER A 62 2.36 -4.38 -1.32
C SER A 62 3.02 -5.03 -2.54
N ASN A 63 2.32 -5.06 -3.68
CA ASN A 63 2.87 -5.64 -4.92
C ASN A 63 4.01 -4.78 -5.51
N ALA A 64 3.77 -3.47 -5.61
CA ALA A 64 4.75 -2.52 -6.15
C ALA A 64 6.05 -2.52 -5.34
N SER A 65 5.97 -2.50 -4.01
CA SER A 65 7.14 -2.56 -3.12
C SER A 65 7.91 -3.87 -3.26
N GLN A 66 7.23 -5.00 -3.45
CA GLN A 66 7.90 -6.29 -3.68
C GLN A 66 8.66 -6.29 -5.01
N GLN A 67 8.10 -5.70 -6.08
CA GLN A 67 8.78 -5.57 -7.37
C GLN A 67 9.99 -4.63 -7.27
N LEU A 68 9.83 -3.48 -6.60
CA LEU A 68 10.91 -2.54 -6.37
C LEU A 68 12.05 -3.16 -5.55
N ASN A 69 11.72 -4.00 -4.57
CA ASN A 69 12.71 -4.75 -3.79
C ASN A 69 13.47 -5.79 -4.63
N LYS A 70 12.82 -6.40 -5.64
CA LYS A 70 13.51 -7.26 -6.61
C LYS A 70 14.53 -6.46 -7.42
N ALA A 71 14.16 -5.28 -7.91
CA ALA A 71 15.07 -4.40 -8.62
C ALA A 71 16.28 -4.00 -7.75
N LEU A 72 16.05 -3.66 -6.48
CA LEU A 72 17.13 -3.39 -5.52
C LEU A 72 18.07 -4.60 -5.34
N THR A 73 17.50 -5.81 -5.23
CA THR A 73 18.28 -7.04 -5.07
C THR A 73 19.13 -7.33 -6.31
N LEU A 74 18.58 -7.08 -7.51
CA LEU A 74 19.31 -7.19 -8.77
C LEU A 74 20.49 -6.21 -8.81
N ILE A 75 20.27 -4.94 -8.47
CA ILE A 75 21.35 -3.94 -8.41
C ILE A 75 22.43 -4.36 -7.40
N LYS A 76 22.03 -4.83 -6.22
CA LYS A 76 23.00 -5.27 -5.20
C LYS A 76 23.81 -6.50 -5.64
N SER A 77 23.20 -7.44 -6.37
CA SER A 77 23.90 -8.64 -6.85
C SER A 77 25.01 -8.35 -7.87
N LEU A 78 24.98 -7.17 -8.52
CA LEU A 78 26.04 -6.71 -9.41
C LEU A 78 27.32 -6.34 -8.65
N GLU A 79 27.17 -5.76 -7.45
CA GLU A 79 28.29 -5.43 -6.57
C GLU A 79 29.01 -6.70 -6.08
N GLU A 80 28.29 -7.84 -6.05
CA GLU A 80 28.77 -9.16 -5.63
C GLU A 80 29.38 -10.00 -6.77
N GLY A 81 29.37 -9.49 -8.03
CA GLY A 81 30.15 -10.04 -9.14
C GLY A 81 29.54 -11.24 -9.89
N GLN A 82 28.23 -11.44 -9.81
CA GLN A 82 27.53 -12.52 -10.52
C GLN A 82 26.73 -11.99 -11.71
N MET A 83 27.07 -12.47 -12.92
CA MET A 83 26.38 -12.28 -14.23
C MET A 83 26.83 -11.08 -15.09
N SER A 84 26.39 -11.07 -16.36
CA SER A 84 26.47 -9.96 -17.32
C SER A 84 25.85 -8.69 -16.73
N ARG A 85 26.70 -7.73 -16.37
CA ARG A 85 26.35 -6.52 -15.62
C ARG A 85 25.25 -5.70 -16.30
N GLU A 86 25.34 -5.60 -17.62
CA GLU A 86 24.45 -4.78 -18.43
C GLU A 86 23.03 -5.33 -18.50
N GLU A 87 22.87 -6.65 -18.57
CA GLU A 87 21.55 -7.31 -18.67
C GLU A 87 20.77 -7.19 -17.35
N ILE A 88 21.46 -7.38 -16.22
CA ILE A 88 20.86 -7.21 -14.89
C ILE A 88 20.45 -5.74 -14.66
N LEU A 89 21.30 -4.78 -15.04
CA LEU A 89 20.97 -3.36 -14.92
C LEU A 89 19.74 -3.00 -15.76
N GLN A 90 19.70 -3.45 -17.03
CA GLN A 90 18.53 -3.22 -17.87
C GLN A 90 17.27 -3.84 -17.29
N GLN A 91 17.37 -5.05 -16.74
CA GLN A 91 16.24 -5.70 -16.08
C GLN A 91 15.77 -4.92 -14.85
N ALA A 92 16.69 -4.46 -14.00
CA ALA A 92 16.35 -3.64 -12.83
C ALA A 92 15.66 -2.32 -13.25
N ILE A 93 16.21 -1.61 -14.24
CA ILE A 93 15.61 -0.37 -14.78
C ILE A 93 14.22 -0.64 -15.35
N SER A 94 14.02 -1.76 -16.05
CA SER A 94 12.72 -2.11 -16.61
C SER A 94 11.65 -2.30 -15.53
N ILE A 95 12.00 -2.98 -14.44
CA ILE A 95 11.11 -3.17 -13.28
C ILE A 95 10.82 -1.82 -12.61
N ILE A 96 11.83 -0.95 -12.44
CA ILE A 96 11.64 0.37 -11.83
C ILE A 96 10.64 1.21 -12.65
N LYS A 97 10.77 1.20 -13.99
CA LYS A 97 9.86 1.92 -14.89
C LYS A 97 8.45 1.33 -14.89
N GLU A 98 8.34 0.01 -14.83
CA GLU A 98 7.04 -0.67 -14.71
C GLU A 98 6.33 -0.22 -13.43
N VAL A 99 7.02 -0.23 -12.29
CA VAL A 99 6.44 0.24 -11.03
C VAL A 99 6.08 1.73 -11.09
N ASP A 100 6.94 2.60 -11.64
CA ASP A 100 6.64 4.04 -11.82
C ASP A 100 5.34 4.26 -12.60
N SER A 101 5.08 3.44 -13.62
CA SER A 101 3.84 3.49 -14.41
C SER A 101 2.60 3.02 -13.64
N MET A 102 2.75 2.14 -12.64
CA MET A 102 1.66 1.65 -11.78
C MET A 102 1.31 2.63 -10.65
N ILE A 103 2.24 3.48 -10.22
CA ILE A 103 1.99 4.45 -9.13
C ILE A 103 0.73 5.29 -9.33
N PRO A 104 0.48 5.95 -10.47
CA PRO A 104 -0.72 6.76 -10.63
C PRO A 104 -2.02 5.95 -10.51
N THR A 105 -2.05 4.70 -10.98
CA THR A 105 -3.24 3.85 -10.83
C THR A 105 -3.45 3.43 -9.37
N LEU A 106 -2.36 3.11 -8.66
CA LEU A 106 -2.39 2.78 -7.24
C LEU A 106 -2.92 3.94 -6.37
N ILE A 107 -2.50 5.17 -6.66
CA ILE A 107 -3.00 6.37 -5.96
C ILE A 107 -4.52 6.49 -6.12
N GLU A 108 -5.01 6.31 -7.34
CA GLU A 108 -6.43 6.46 -7.66
C GLU A 108 -7.28 5.38 -7.00
N GLU A 109 -6.78 4.15 -6.95
CA GLU A 109 -7.39 3.05 -6.21
C GLU A 109 -7.38 3.30 -4.70
N GLY A 110 -6.25 3.77 -4.16
CA GLY A 110 -6.10 4.13 -2.76
C GLY A 110 -7.05 5.24 -2.31
N ARG A 111 -7.21 6.28 -3.13
CA ARG A 111 -8.17 7.37 -2.87
C ARG A 111 -9.59 6.86 -2.85
N LYS A 112 -9.98 6.00 -3.79
CA LYS A 112 -11.31 5.37 -3.81
C LYS A 112 -11.53 4.51 -2.57
N ALA A 113 -10.58 3.63 -2.24
CA ALA A 113 -10.67 2.75 -1.07
C ALA A 113 -10.81 3.55 0.23
N THR A 114 -10.01 4.61 0.39
CA THR A 114 -10.07 5.50 1.55
C THR A 114 -11.40 6.26 1.62
N PHE A 115 -11.88 6.76 0.48
CA PHE A 115 -13.18 7.43 0.40
C PHE A 115 -14.32 6.50 0.82
N PHE A 116 -14.39 5.30 0.26
CA PHE A 116 -15.42 4.32 0.63
C PHE A 116 -15.34 3.94 2.10
N ARG A 117 -14.14 3.70 2.64
CA ARG A 117 -13.96 3.36 4.06
C ARG A 117 -14.47 4.49 4.96
N ASN A 118 -14.14 5.73 4.65
CA ASN A 118 -14.59 6.88 5.41
C ASN A 118 -16.11 7.09 5.28
N PHE A 119 -16.67 6.90 4.08
CA PHE A 119 -18.10 6.97 3.84
C PHE A 119 -18.88 5.92 4.64
N TYR A 120 -18.47 4.66 4.59
CA TYR A 120 -19.09 3.59 5.37
C TYR A 120 -18.97 3.84 6.87
N THR A 121 -17.80 4.28 7.34
CA THR A 121 -17.59 4.61 8.76
C THR A 121 -18.55 5.73 9.19
N GLY A 122 -18.63 6.83 8.42
CA GLY A 122 -19.57 7.92 8.68
C GLY A 122 -21.04 7.45 8.67
N LEU A 123 -21.41 6.61 7.69
CA LEU A 123 -22.75 6.06 7.57
C LEU A 123 -23.12 5.17 8.78
N THR A 124 -22.19 4.35 9.27
CA THR A 124 -22.43 3.52 10.46
C THR A 124 -22.62 4.36 11.72
N ILE A 125 -21.85 5.42 11.91
CA ILE A 125 -22.02 6.33 13.04
C ILE A 125 -23.38 7.04 12.95
N ALA A 126 -23.72 7.56 11.77
CA ALA A 126 -24.99 8.22 11.53
C ALA A 126 -26.20 7.28 11.73
N SER A 127 -26.09 6.02 11.30
CA SER A 127 -27.16 5.03 11.48
C SER A 127 -27.39 4.66 12.94
N ILE A 128 -26.32 4.52 13.73
CA ILE A 128 -26.41 4.30 15.18
C ILE A 128 -27.10 5.47 15.86
N ILE A 129 -26.70 6.71 15.57
CA ILE A 129 -27.33 7.91 16.13
C ILE A 129 -28.82 7.97 15.75
N SER A 130 -29.13 7.73 14.48
CA SER A 130 -30.51 7.68 13.99
C SER A 130 -31.34 6.63 14.73
N LEU A 131 -30.81 5.42 14.93
CA LEU A 131 -31.47 4.36 15.69
C LEU A 131 -31.70 4.74 17.15
N ILE A 132 -30.76 5.42 17.80
CA ILE A 132 -30.93 5.91 19.18
C ILE A 132 -32.08 6.95 19.24
N VAL A 133 -32.12 7.88 18.31
CA VAL A 133 -33.18 8.90 18.23
C VAL A 133 -34.54 8.24 17.95
N LEU A 134 -34.60 7.32 16.99
CA LEU A 134 -35.79 6.53 16.70
C LEU A 134 -36.25 5.74 17.92
N ALA A 135 -35.33 5.05 18.60
CA ALA A 135 -35.63 4.34 19.82
C ALA A 135 -36.21 5.31 20.87
N TYR A 136 -35.58 6.45 21.11
CA TYR A 136 -36.08 7.42 22.10
C TYR A 136 -37.51 7.90 21.80
N LEU A 137 -37.82 8.19 20.53
CA LEU A 137 -39.15 8.65 20.12
C LEU A 137 -40.21 7.56 20.13
N PHE A 138 -39.87 6.34 19.69
CA PHE A 138 -40.82 5.24 19.55
C PHE A 138 -40.94 4.39 20.81
N THR A 139 -39.95 4.38 21.70
CA THR A 139 -39.97 3.60 22.95
C THR A 139 -41.19 3.89 23.80
N PRO A 140 -41.60 5.14 24.07
CA PRO A 140 -42.79 5.42 24.87
C PRO A 140 -44.04 4.76 24.26
N ARG A 141 -44.23 4.91 22.95
CA ARG A 141 -45.42 4.40 22.24
C ARG A 141 -45.45 2.88 22.21
N ILE A 142 -44.31 2.24 21.94
CA ILE A 142 -44.17 0.78 21.94
C ILE A 142 -44.33 0.23 23.35
N PHE A 143 -43.67 0.85 24.33
CA PHE A 143 -43.76 0.47 25.75
C PHE A 143 -45.20 0.52 26.24
N TRP A 144 -45.94 1.60 25.98
CA TRP A 144 -47.35 1.72 26.36
C TRP A 144 -48.22 0.67 25.67
N ASN A 145 -48.04 0.44 24.37
CA ASN A 145 -48.77 -0.61 23.65
C ASN A 145 -48.47 -2.01 24.19
N LEU A 146 -47.21 -2.32 24.50
CA LEU A 146 -46.79 -3.59 25.06
C LEU A 146 -47.33 -3.76 26.49
N TRP A 147 -47.24 -2.72 27.31
CA TRP A 147 -47.71 -2.68 28.68
C TRP A 147 -49.22 -2.92 28.77
N ILE A 148 -49.99 -2.21 27.96
CA ILE A 148 -51.46 -2.39 27.89
C ILE A 148 -51.79 -3.80 27.42
N ARG A 149 -51.11 -4.31 26.39
CA ARG A 149 -51.35 -5.66 25.88
C ARG A 149 -51.02 -6.75 26.92
N ALA A 150 -49.94 -6.58 27.67
CA ALA A 150 -49.56 -7.49 28.75
C ALA A 150 -50.58 -7.48 29.90
N ARG A 151 -51.11 -6.30 30.26
CA ARG A 151 -52.07 -6.16 31.37
C ARG A 151 -53.54 -6.41 30.96
N LYS A 152 -53.85 -6.50 29.67
CA LYS A 152 -55.22 -6.71 29.15
C LYS A 152 -55.87 -8.00 29.64
N ASN A 153 -55.09 -9.04 29.95
CA ASN A 153 -55.60 -10.32 30.45
C ASN A 153 -55.75 -10.39 31.98
N TRP A 154 -55.39 -9.32 32.72
CA TRP A 154 -55.52 -9.25 34.19
C TRP A 154 -56.86 -8.66 34.65
N ILE A 155 -57.90 -8.63 33.81
CA ILE A 155 -59.22 -8.20 34.26
C ILE A 155 -59.80 -9.30 35.15
N VAL A 156 -59.78 -9.03 36.45
CA VAL A 156 -60.29 -9.88 37.52
C VAL A 156 -61.74 -10.25 37.20
N LYS A 157 -61.99 -11.56 37.12
CA LYS A 157 -63.34 -12.12 37.10
C LYS A 157 -64.02 -11.66 38.39
N VAL A 158 -64.84 -10.62 38.33
CA VAL A 158 -65.70 -10.23 39.45
C VAL A 158 -66.68 -11.38 39.60
N SER A 159 -66.37 -12.31 40.51
CA SER A 159 -67.29 -13.37 40.88
C SER A 159 -68.49 -12.66 41.50
N ASN A 160 -69.54 -12.53 40.71
CA ASN A 160 -70.87 -12.20 41.19
C ASN A 160 -71.20 -13.28 42.22
N VAL A 161 -71.06 -12.97 43.51
CA VAL A 161 -71.55 -13.80 44.60
C VAL A 161 -73.06 -13.67 44.56
N SER A 162 -73.65 -14.38 43.60
CA SER A 162 -75.02 -14.83 43.67
C SER A 162 -75.00 -16.09 44.52
N GLY A 163 -75.48 -16.01 45.75
CA GLY A 163 -75.63 -17.19 46.60
C GLY A 163 -75.71 -16.85 48.08
N GLY A 164 -76.93 -16.78 48.61
CA GLY A 164 -77.10 -16.70 50.06
C GLY A 164 -78.51 -16.44 50.55
N LYS A 165 -79.50 -17.12 49.99
CA LYS A 165 -80.84 -17.25 50.57
C LYS A 165 -80.69 -17.85 51.98
N LEU A 166 -80.84 -17.05 53.04
CA LEU A 166 -81.04 -17.57 54.39
C LEU A 166 -82.33 -16.96 54.95
N ASN A 167 -83.35 -17.79 54.81
CA ASN A 167 -84.66 -17.62 55.38
C ASN A 167 -84.60 -17.94 56.88
N ASP A 168 -85.45 -17.23 57.62
CA ASP A 168 -86.19 -17.70 58.79
C ASP A 168 -85.65 -17.44 60.23
N ARG A 169 -86.58 -16.90 61.03
CA ARG A 169 -86.75 -16.85 62.50
C ARG A 169 -85.84 -15.99 63.39
N ARG A 170 -86.44 -14.90 63.90
CA ARG A 170 -86.81 -14.66 65.33
C ARG A 170 -87.44 -13.27 65.42
N ARG A 171 -88.74 -13.14 65.69
CA ARG A 171 -89.34 -12.97 67.04
C ARG A 171 -88.66 -11.88 67.87
N GLY A 172 -89.40 -10.80 68.10
CA GLY A 172 -89.09 -9.67 68.98
C GLY A 172 -90.02 -8.52 68.64
#